data_AF-A0A2V9VD26-F1
#
_entry.id   AF-A0A2V9VD26-F1
#
_cell.length_a   1.000
_cell.length_b   1.000
_cell.length_c   1.000
_cell.angle_alpha   90.00
_cell.angle_beta   90.00
_cell.angle_gamma   90.00
#
_symmetry.space_group_name_H-M   'P 1'
#
loop_
_entity.id
_entity.type
_entity.pdbx_description
1 polymer ?
#
loop_
_entity_poly.entity_id
_entity_poly.type
_entity_poly.pdbx_seq_one_letter_code
_entity_poly.pdbx_strand_id
1 'polypeptide(L)'
;MTVLYLQPPAVSTAHAIVAQTFFCIAVCIAVFTGRKWVEEVPQIEFDTRRPSLFTLTLLSIFVLYVQLILGGMFRHHGMSWWPHVVHAIIVAVVLTWTAIRALSVYSKIEAVRKPAILMLSLLITQLCLGFAAFLTRVAWGRDSVQPELPMVVSTVAHVAVGALLLATAVVLSIQVWRHVPVAFAEQVPGTERTPQTA
;
A
#
# COMPACT_ATOMS: atom_id res chain seq x y z
N MET A 1 14.66 19.06 13.63
CA MET A 1 14.25 18.90 15.05
C MET A 1 14.39 17.47 15.55
N THR A 2 13.92 16.43 14.85
CA THR A 2 13.99 15.02 15.32
C THR A 2 15.41 14.44 15.42
N VAL A 3 16.31 14.80 14.50
CA VAL A 3 17.72 14.30 14.50
C VAL A 3 18.63 15.07 15.47
N LEU A 4 18.28 16.31 15.81
CA LEU A 4 19.08 17.17 16.69
C LEU A 4 18.88 16.88 18.20
N TYR A 5 17.79 16.20 18.58
CA TYR A 5 17.40 16.03 20.00
C TYR A 5 17.37 14.59 20.50
N LEU A 6 17.89 13.60 19.74
CA LEU A 6 17.91 12.18 20.13
C LEU A 6 16.54 11.70 20.68
N GLN A 7 15.46 12.12 20.02
CA GLN A 7 14.11 11.83 20.51
C GLN A 7 13.88 10.31 20.54
N PRO A 8 13.05 9.81 21.49
CA PRO A 8 12.77 8.39 21.61
C PRO A 8 12.40 7.77 20.26
N PRO A 9 12.80 6.53 19.98
CA PRO A 9 12.52 5.86 18.70
C PRO A 9 11.04 5.93 18.29
N ALA A 10 10.13 5.93 19.27
CA ALA A 10 8.70 6.12 19.08
C ALA A 10 8.34 7.47 18.42
N VAL A 11 8.96 8.58 18.84
CA VAL A 11 8.64 9.91 18.30
C VAL A 11 9.15 10.07 16.87
N SER A 12 10.37 9.58 16.58
CA SER A 12 10.91 9.60 15.21
C SER A 12 10.13 8.69 14.25
N THR A 13 9.69 7.53 14.75
CA THR A 13 8.80 6.63 13.99
C THR A 13 7.44 7.27 13.75
N ALA A 14 6.85 7.91 14.77
CA ALA A 14 5.59 8.62 14.65
C ALA A 14 5.67 9.76 13.62
N HIS A 15 6.74 10.55 13.62
CA HIS A 15 6.96 11.59 12.61
C HIS A 15 7.01 11.01 11.19
N ALA A 16 7.72 9.90 11.00
CA ALA A 16 7.79 9.24 9.69
C ALA A 16 6.43 8.74 9.20
N ILE A 17 5.61 8.19 10.12
CA ILE A 17 4.24 7.76 9.82
C ILE A 17 3.38 8.96 9.43
N VAL A 18 3.37 10.02 10.24
CA VAL A 18 2.61 11.25 9.97
C VAL A 18 2.98 11.85 8.61
N ALA A 19 4.28 11.90 8.28
CA ALA A 19 4.75 12.40 7.00
C ALA A 19 4.21 11.56 5.82
N GLN A 20 4.24 10.23 5.93
CA GLN A 20 3.71 9.35 4.88
C GLN A 20 2.19 9.40 4.77
N THR A 21 1.48 9.53 5.89
CA THR A 21 0.02 9.76 5.89
C THR A 21 -0.32 11.08 5.19
N PHE A 22 0.39 12.16 5.51
CA PHE A 22 0.21 13.45 4.83
C PHE A 22 0.48 13.36 3.33
N PHE A 23 1.54 12.65 2.92
CA PHE A 23 1.81 12.38 1.51
C PHE A 23 0.66 11.63 0.82
N CYS A 24 0.11 10.58 1.47
CA CYS A 24 -1.04 9.86 0.93
C CYS A 24 -2.28 10.77 0.80
N ILE A 25 -2.53 11.65 1.77
CA ILE A 25 -3.63 12.63 1.73
C ILE A 25 -3.42 13.59 0.54
N ALA A 26 -2.21 14.12 0.35
CA ALA A 26 -1.90 14.99 -0.77
C ALA A 26 -2.14 14.29 -2.12
N VAL A 27 -1.75 13.01 -2.24
CA VAL A 27 -2.05 12.19 -3.42
C VAL A 27 -3.57 11.99 -3.60
N CYS A 28 -4.32 11.75 -2.53
CA CYS A 28 -5.78 11.64 -2.59
C CYS A 28 -6.44 12.93 -3.08
N ILE A 29 -6.01 14.08 -2.55
CA ILE A 29 -6.48 15.40 -3.01
C ILE A 29 -6.20 15.55 -4.50
N ALA A 30 -4.96 15.28 -4.94
CA ALA A 30 -4.58 15.37 -6.35
C ALA A 30 -5.42 14.46 -7.26
N VAL A 31 -5.75 13.26 -6.79
CA VAL A 31 -6.65 12.34 -7.52
C VAL A 31 -8.06 12.91 -7.60
N PHE A 32 -8.65 13.37 -6.50
CA PHE A 32 -10.02 13.88 -6.46
C PHE A 32 -10.19 15.21 -7.20
N THR A 33 -9.17 16.06 -7.25
CA THR A 33 -9.18 17.31 -8.01
C THR A 33 -8.73 17.12 -9.46
N GLY A 34 -8.31 15.91 -9.84
CA GLY A 34 -7.81 15.64 -11.18
C GLY A 34 -8.93 15.66 -12.23
N ARG A 35 -8.62 16.19 -13.42
CA ARG A 35 -9.57 16.25 -14.55
C ARG A 35 -10.22 14.89 -14.85
N LYS A 36 -9.41 13.83 -14.81
CA LYS A 36 -9.88 12.46 -14.99
C LYS A 36 -10.94 12.06 -13.95
N TRP A 37 -10.81 12.50 -12.70
CA TRP A 37 -11.81 12.19 -11.68
C TRP A 37 -13.14 12.88 -11.97
N VAL A 38 -13.09 14.14 -12.40
CA VAL A 38 -14.27 15.00 -12.65
C VAL A 38 -15.02 14.61 -13.93
N GLU A 39 -14.31 14.26 -15.00
CA GLU A 39 -14.91 14.06 -16.33
C GLU A 39 -15.26 12.58 -16.62
N GLU A 40 -14.61 11.61 -15.95
CA GLU A 40 -14.77 10.20 -16.26
C GLU A 40 -16.04 9.61 -15.63
N VAL A 41 -16.91 9.04 -16.47
CA VAL A 41 -18.03 8.20 -16.01
C VAL A 41 -17.47 6.82 -15.63
N PRO A 42 -17.66 6.35 -14.38
CA PRO A 42 -17.10 5.09 -13.93
C PRO A 42 -17.69 3.91 -14.72
N GLN A 43 -16.81 3.03 -15.21
CA GLN A 43 -17.23 1.69 -15.64
C GLN A 43 -17.45 0.84 -14.40
N ILE A 44 -18.70 0.43 -14.18
CA ILE A 44 -19.12 -0.34 -13.00
C ILE A 44 -19.12 -1.83 -13.35
N GLU A 45 -18.29 -2.60 -12.64
CA GLU A 45 -18.29 -4.06 -12.69
C GLU A 45 -18.48 -4.62 -11.27
N PHE A 46 -19.58 -5.32 -11.02
CA PHE A 46 -19.88 -5.82 -9.68
C PHE A 46 -18.94 -6.95 -9.27
N ASP A 47 -18.32 -6.82 -8.10
CA ASP A 47 -17.53 -7.92 -7.53
C ASP A 47 -18.44 -8.95 -6.87
N THR A 48 -18.50 -10.13 -7.46
CA THR A 48 -19.21 -11.31 -6.93
C THR A 48 -18.28 -12.29 -6.22
N ARG A 49 -16.96 -12.06 -6.25
CA ARG A 49 -15.97 -13.02 -5.76
C ARG A 49 -15.53 -12.70 -4.33
N ARG A 50 -15.12 -13.74 -3.60
CA ARG A 50 -14.60 -13.62 -2.23
C ARG A 50 -13.13 -14.07 -2.14
N PRO A 51 -12.28 -13.39 -1.35
CA PRO A 51 -12.52 -12.07 -0.74
C PRO A 51 -12.68 -11.00 -1.84
N SER A 52 -13.43 -9.94 -1.54
CA SER A 52 -13.60 -8.86 -2.51
C SER A 52 -12.27 -8.15 -2.77
N LEU A 53 -12.07 -7.64 -3.97
CA LEU A 53 -10.85 -6.90 -4.30
C LEU A 53 -10.71 -5.68 -3.38
N PHE A 54 -11.81 -5.03 -3.03
CA PHE A 54 -11.80 -3.92 -2.08
C PHE A 54 -11.20 -4.33 -0.72
N THR A 55 -11.60 -5.48 -0.18
CA THR A 55 -11.04 -6.02 1.08
C THR A 55 -9.54 -6.25 0.96
N LEU A 56 -9.06 -6.79 -0.17
CA LEU A 56 -7.64 -7.00 -0.43
C LEU A 56 -6.86 -5.67 -0.50
N THR A 57 -7.45 -4.61 -1.07
CA THR A 57 -6.81 -3.28 -1.07
C THR A 57 -6.69 -2.68 0.33
N LEU A 58 -7.71 -2.83 1.17
CA LEU A 58 -7.66 -2.38 2.57
C LEU A 58 -6.64 -3.18 3.38
N LEU A 59 -6.61 -4.50 3.18
CA LEU A 59 -5.60 -5.35 3.79
C LEU A 59 -4.19 -4.95 3.35
N SER A 60 -3.99 -4.62 2.07
CA SER A 60 -2.71 -4.13 1.53
C SER A 60 -2.26 -2.83 2.22
N ILE A 61 -3.16 -1.86 2.39
CA ILE A 61 -2.86 -0.61 3.11
C ILE A 61 -2.48 -0.92 4.56
N PHE A 62 -3.24 -1.77 5.24
CA PHE A 62 -2.97 -2.15 6.62
C PHE A 62 -1.59 -2.77 6.80
N VAL A 63 -1.25 -3.80 6.01
CA VAL A 63 0.07 -4.45 6.12
C VAL A 63 1.21 -3.50 5.75
N LEU A 64 1.02 -2.57 4.81
CA LEU A 64 2.02 -1.54 4.51
C LEU A 64 2.23 -0.56 5.67
N TYR A 65 1.17 -0.17 6.39
CA TYR A 65 1.30 0.64 7.61
C TYR A 65 2.06 -0.09 8.72
N VAL A 66 1.77 -1.37 8.94
CA VAL A 66 2.52 -2.20 9.89
C VAL A 66 4.00 -2.26 9.48
N GLN A 67 4.28 -2.48 8.19
CA GLN A 67 5.65 -2.51 7.67
C GLN A 67 6.39 -1.18 7.86
N LEU A 68 5.69 -0.05 7.70
CA LEU A 68 6.22 1.28 7.94
C LEU A 68 6.61 1.48 9.40
N ILE A 69 5.76 1.07 10.34
CA ILE A 69 6.05 1.12 11.78
C ILE A 69 7.28 0.29 12.10
N LEU A 70 7.31 -0.97 11.65
CA LEU A 70 8.44 -1.88 11.89
C LEU A 70 9.74 -1.36 11.27
N GLY A 71 9.67 -0.78 10.07
CA GLY A 71 10.84 -0.18 9.40
C GLY A 71 11.35 1.08 10.09
N GLY A 72 10.44 1.94 10.57
CA GLY A 72 10.78 3.11 11.37
C GLY A 72 11.45 2.74 12.69
N MET A 73 10.89 1.75 13.40
CA MET A 73 11.47 1.24 14.64
C MET A 73 12.85 0.62 14.42
N PHE A 74 13.06 -0.14 13.34
CA PHE A 74 14.39 -0.64 12.99
C PHE A 74 15.37 0.50 12.65
N ARG A 75 14.93 1.53 11.92
CA ARG A 75 15.79 2.67 11.56
C ARG A 75 16.22 3.49 12.78
N HIS A 76 15.34 3.67 13.74
CA HIS A 76 15.59 4.49 14.93
C HIS A 76 16.04 3.68 16.16
N HIS A 77 16.59 2.47 15.96
CA HIS A 77 17.13 1.60 17.02
C HIS A 77 16.11 1.18 18.11
N GLY A 78 14.81 1.21 17.79
CA GLY A 78 13.73 0.75 18.69
C GLY A 78 13.42 -0.74 18.59
N MET A 79 13.91 -1.45 17.56
CA MET A 79 13.70 -2.88 17.35
C MET A 79 14.78 -3.50 16.46
N SER A 80 15.02 -4.81 16.59
CA SER A 80 15.86 -5.59 15.69
C SER A 80 15.33 -5.61 14.26
N TRP A 81 16.18 -5.97 13.29
CA TRP A 81 15.82 -6.02 11.87
C TRP A 81 14.84 -7.14 11.48
N TRP A 82 14.85 -8.25 12.22
CA TRP A 82 14.15 -9.48 11.82
C TRP A 82 12.61 -9.36 11.73
N PRO A 83 11.88 -8.63 12.61
CA PRO A 83 10.44 -8.51 12.50
C PRO A 83 10.03 -7.76 11.23
N HIS A 84 10.78 -6.72 10.87
CA HIS A 84 10.58 -5.98 9.63
C HIS A 84 10.79 -6.87 8.41
N VAL A 85 11.84 -7.70 8.39
CA VAL A 85 12.14 -8.58 7.25
C VAL A 85 11.11 -9.72 7.13
N VAL A 86 10.72 -10.35 8.23
CA VAL A 86 9.70 -11.41 8.21
C VAL A 86 8.35 -10.85 7.73
N HIS A 87 7.95 -9.68 8.25
CA HIS A 87 6.70 -9.04 7.82
C HIS A 87 6.75 -8.56 6.36
N ALA A 88 7.93 -8.23 5.82
CA ALA A 88 8.08 -7.89 4.39
C ALA A 88 7.63 -9.03 3.46
N ILE A 89 7.80 -10.29 3.87
CA ILE A 89 7.33 -11.45 3.10
C ILE A 89 5.80 -11.45 3.03
N ILE A 90 5.12 -11.17 4.15
CA ILE A 90 3.66 -11.07 4.22
C ILE A 90 3.17 -9.94 3.30
N VAL A 91 3.81 -8.76 3.37
CA VAL A 91 3.51 -7.63 2.49
C VAL A 91 3.65 -8.02 1.03
N ALA A 92 4.76 -8.67 0.65
CA ALA A 92 5.00 -9.08 -0.74
C ALA A 92 3.91 -10.04 -1.25
N VAL A 93 3.51 -11.02 -0.43
CA VAL A 93 2.43 -11.97 -0.78
C VAL A 93 1.10 -11.24 -0.96
N VAL A 94 0.70 -10.41 0.01
CA VAL A 94 -0.59 -9.69 -0.01
C VAL A 94 -0.67 -8.72 -1.19
N LEU A 95 0.37 -7.94 -1.44
CA LEU A 95 0.39 -6.99 -2.56
C LEU A 95 0.41 -7.70 -3.91
N THR A 96 1.20 -8.78 -4.03
CA THR A 96 1.26 -9.56 -5.27
C THR A 96 -0.10 -10.20 -5.56
N TRP A 97 -0.75 -10.80 -4.56
CA TRP A 97 -2.09 -11.34 -4.71
C TRP A 97 -3.08 -10.24 -5.11
N THR A 98 -3.08 -9.09 -4.42
CA THR A 98 -3.97 -7.96 -4.73
C THR A 98 -3.77 -7.46 -6.16
N ALA A 99 -2.53 -7.28 -6.61
CA ALA A 99 -2.23 -6.86 -7.98
C ALA A 99 -2.64 -7.89 -9.02
N ILE A 100 -2.26 -9.16 -8.85
CA ILE A 100 -2.62 -10.24 -9.78
C ILE A 100 -4.15 -10.36 -9.86
N ARG A 101 -4.86 -10.21 -8.73
CA ARG A 101 -6.33 -10.22 -8.72
C ARG A 101 -6.91 -9.06 -9.51
N ALA A 102 -6.41 -7.85 -9.29
CA ALA A 102 -6.82 -6.66 -10.03
C ALA A 102 -6.56 -6.82 -11.55
N LEU A 103 -5.40 -7.37 -11.94
CA LEU A 103 -5.02 -7.55 -13.34
C LEU A 103 -5.73 -8.73 -14.02
N SER A 104 -5.99 -9.82 -13.32
CA SER A 104 -6.65 -10.99 -13.90
C SER A 104 -8.15 -10.80 -14.08
N VAL A 105 -8.80 -10.05 -13.18
CA VAL A 105 -10.26 -9.89 -13.18
C VAL A 105 -10.68 -8.57 -13.80
N TYR A 106 -10.00 -7.48 -13.48
CA TYR A 106 -10.42 -6.12 -13.85
C TYR A 106 -9.44 -5.43 -14.82
N SER A 107 -8.75 -6.20 -15.66
CA SER A 107 -7.78 -5.67 -16.66
C SER A 107 -8.38 -4.68 -17.66
N LYS A 108 -9.69 -4.76 -17.91
CA LYS A 108 -10.39 -3.85 -18.84
C LYS A 108 -10.54 -2.44 -18.25
N ILE A 109 -10.60 -2.32 -16.92
CA ILE A 109 -10.76 -1.05 -16.23
C ILE A 109 -9.39 -0.41 -16.04
N GLU A 110 -9.03 0.54 -16.90
CA GLU A 110 -7.70 1.16 -16.87
C GLU A 110 -7.35 1.82 -15.53
N ALA A 111 -8.37 2.38 -14.86
CA ALA A 111 -8.25 3.02 -13.55
C ALA A 111 -7.80 2.04 -12.46
N VAL A 112 -8.08 0.74 -12.61
CA VAL A 112 -7.62 -0.33 -11.71
C VAL A 112 -6.32 -0.97 -12.23
N ARG A 113 -6.22 -1.20 -13.54
CA ARG A 113 -5.05 -1.84 -14.18
C ARG A 113 -3.76 -1.04 -13.94
N LYS A 114 -3.76 0.28 -14.20
CA LYS A 114 -2.56 1.12 -14.09
C LYS A 114 -1.95 1.13 -12.68
N PRO A 115 -2.71 1.41 -11.60
CA PRO A 115 -2.15 1.34 -10.25
C PRO A 115 -1.76 -0.08 -9.83
N ALA A 116 -2.43 -1.13 -10.32
CA ALA A 116 -2.01 -2.51 -10.03
C ALA A 116 -0.65 -2.87 -10.67
N ILE A 117 -0.37 -2.43 -11.91
CA ILE A 117 0.95 -2.58 -12.54
C ILE A 117 1.99 -1.78 -11.77
N LEU A 118 1.69 -0.51 -11.46
CA LEU A 118 2.59 0.35 -10.70
C LEU A 118 2.92 -0.24 -9.33
N MET A 119 1.93 -0.82 -8.64
CA MET A 119 2.12 -1.50 -7.36
C MET A 119 3.10 -2.67 -7.46
N LEU A 120 3.00 -3.52 -8.51
CA LEU A 120 3.97 -4.61 -8.73
C LEU A 120 5.37 -4.09 -9.03
N SER A 121 5.48 -3.08 -9.91
CA SER A 121 6.77 -2.47 -10.25
C SER A 121 7.44 -1.88 -9.00
N LEU A 122 6.70 -1.09 -8.22
CA LEU A 122 7.18 -0.49 -6.99
C LEU A 122 7.52 -1.54 -5.92
N LEU A 123 6.74 -2.62 -5.81
CA LEU A 123 7.06 -3.72 -4.89
C LEU A 123 8.41 -4.36 -5.22
N ILE A 124 8.67 -4.68 -6.49
CA ILE A 124 9.96 -5.26 -6.93
C ILE A 124 11.09 -4.28 -6.62
N THR A 125 10.94 -3.00 -6.99
CA THR A 125 11.93 -1.96 -6.66
C THR A 125 12.15 -1.86 -5.15
N GLN A 126 11.09 -1.93 -4.35
CA GLN A 126 11.17 -1.82 -2.89
C GLN A 126 11.92 -2.99 -2.26
N LEU A 127 11.73 -4.21 -2.76
CA LEU A 127 12.46 -5.39 -2.30
C LEU A 127 13.95 -5.30 -2.65
N CYS A 128 14.29 -4.89 -3.87
CA CYS A 128 15.67 -4.66 -4.29
C CYS A 128 16.36 -3.58 -3.43
N LEU A 129 15.68 -2.44 -3.23
CA LEU A 129 16.19 -1.36 -2.38
C LEU A 129 16.28 -1.76 -0.91
N GLY A 130 15.34 -2.55 -0.41
CA GLY A 130 15.34 -3.05 0.97
C GLY A 130 16.51 -4.00 1.22
N PHE A 131 16.80 -4.87 0.27
CA PHE A 131 17.98 -5.73 0.30
C PHE A 131 19.28 -4.92 0.25
N ALA A 132 19.38 -3.92 -0.64
CA ALA A 132 20.55 -3.04 -0.72
C ALA A 132 20.76 -2.23 0.58
N ALA A 133 19.68 -1.69 1.15
CA ALA A 133 19.71 -0.99 2.43
C ALA A 133 20.11 -1.93 3.58
N PHE A 134 19.67 -3.19 3.56
CA PHE A 134 20.06 -4.18 4.54
C PHE A 134 21.56 -4.51 4.46
N LEU A 135 22.09 -4.76 3.26
CA LEU A 135 23.52 -5.03 3.07
C LEU A 135 24.38 -3.85 3.50
N THR A 136 24.07 -2.65 3.01
CA THR A 136 24.84 -1.44 3.32
C THR A 136 24.80 -1.10 4.81
N ARG A 137 23.68 -1.33 5.48
CA ARG A 137 23.52 -0.99 6.91
C ARG A 137 24.01 -2.07 7.87
N VAL A 138 23.83 -3.36 7.54
CA VAL A 138 24.09 -4.48 8.47
C VAL A 138 25.40 -5.19 8.17
N ALA A 139 25.76 -5.35 6.90
CA ALA A 139 26.98 -6.04 6.50
C ALA A 139 28.17 -5.08 6.39
N TRP A 140 27.98 -3.90 5.79
CA TRP A 140 29.06 -2.91 5.61
C TRP A 140 29.14 -1.83 6.70
N GLY A 141 28.04 -1.55 7.40
CA GLY A 141 27.98 -0.48 8.40
C GLY A 141 28.53 -0.83 9.79
N ARG A 142 29.13 -2.03 9.99
CA ARG A 142 29.60 -2.47 11.33
C ARG A 142 30.85 -1.73 11.82
N ASP A 143 31.70 -1.29 10.90
CA ASP A 143 33.01 -0.69 11.22
C ASP A 143 33.10 0.80 10.83
N SER A 144 32.01 1.39 10.31
CA SER A 144 31.96 2.78 9.83
C SER A 144 31.53 3.73 10.95
N VAL A 145 32.36 4.72 11.27
CA VAL A 145 32.04 5.75 12.28
C VAL A 145 30.94 6.72 11.78
N GLN A 146 30.72 6.80 10.46
CA GLN A 146 29.73 7.68 9.84
C GLN A 146 28.92 6.96 8.74
N PRO A 147 27.71 7.46 8.41
CA PRO A 147 26.90 6.94 7.30
C PRO A 147 27.61 7.12 5.95
N GLU A 148 28.02 6.01 5.34
CA GLU A 148 28.55 6.03 3.98
C GLU A 148 27.45 6.41 2.96
N LEU A 149 27.81 7.18 1.92
CA LEU A 149 26.86 7.65 0.89
C LEU A 149 25.94 6.55 0.33
N PRO A 150 26.41 5.32 0.01
CA PRO A 150 25.54 4.25 -0.49
C PRO A 150 24.44 3.82 0.49
N MET A 151 24.72 3.86 1.80
CA MET A 151 23.71 3.57 2.82
C MET A 151 22.65 4.66 2.86
N VAL A 152 23.05 5.93 2.80
CA VAL A 152 22.10 7.06 2.80
C VAL A 152 21.21 7.01 1.57
N VAL A 153 21.79 6.85 0.39
CA VAL A 153 21.03 6.80 -0.87
C VAL A 153 20.06 5.63 -0.89
N SER A 154 20.52 4.41 -0.55
CA SER A 154 19.66 3.22 -0.57
C SER A 154 18.53 3.30 0.46
N THR A 155 18.81 3.76 1.69
CA THR A 155 17.78 3.88 2.73
C THR A 155 16.77 4.99 2.44
N VAL A 156 17.20 6.14 1.93
CA VAL A 156 16.29 7.23 1.54
C VAL A 156 15.44 6.81 0.34
N ALA A 157 16.03 6.20 -0.68
CA ALA A 157 15.31 5.67 -1.83
C ALA A 157 14.28 4.62 -1.41
N HIS A 158 14.65 3.69 -0.53
CA HIS A 158 13.74 2.67 0.00
C HIS A 158 12.55 3.30 0.76
N VAL A 159 12.77 4.35 1.55
CA VAL A 159 11.67 5.05 2.24
C VAL A 159 10.78 5.79 1.26
N ALA A 160 11.34 6.45 0.24
CA ALA A 160 10.59 7.17 -0.78
C ALA A 160 9.73 6.21 -1.63
N VAL A 161 10.30 5.11 -2.11
CA VAL A 161 9.58 4.08 -2.88
C VAL A 161 8.52 3.40 -2.00
N GLY A 162 8.79 3.18 -0.71
CA GLY A 162 7.79 2.70 0.25
C GLY A 162 6.59 3.64 0.38
N ALA A 163 6.82 4.95 0.42
CA ALA A 163 5.74 5.94 0.45
C ALA A 163 4.93 5.95 -0.85
N LEU A 164 5.58 5.83 -2.02
CA LEU A 164 4.91 5.70 -3.32
C LEU A 164 4.08 4.42 -3.40
N LEU A 165 4.59 3.31 -2.85
CA LEU A 165 3.88 2.03 -2.83
C LEU A 165 2.61 2.12 -1.97
N LEU A 166 2.70 2.73 -0.78
CA LEU A 166 1.54 3.00 0.08
C LEU A 166 0.51 3.90 -0.61
N ALA A 167 0.96 5.01 -1.20
CA ALA A 167 0.07 5.91 -1.93
C ALA A 167 -0.60 5.19 -3.12
N THR A 168 0.13 4.34 -3.84
CA THR A 168 -0.43 3.54 -4.96
C THR A 168 -1.49 2.55 -4.48
N ALA A 169 -1.29 1.91 -3.31
CA ALA A 169 -2.30 1.03 -2.72
C ALA A 169 -3.57 1.80 -2.31
N VAL A 170 -3.43 3.02 -1.78
CA VAL A 170 -4.57 3.92 -1.49
C VAL A 170 -5.31 4.30 -2.77
N VAL A 171 -4.59 4.71 -3.81
CA VAL A 171 -5.20 5.03 -5.12
C VAL A 171 -5.92 3.81 -5.69
N LEU A 172 -5.32 2.62 -5.64
CA LEU A 172 -5.97 1.39 -6.08
C LEU A 172 -7.26 1.13 -5.28
N SER A 173 -7.25 1.32 -3.96
CA SER A 173 -8.44 1.16 -3.12
C SER A 173 -9.58 2.11 -3.51
N ILE A 174 -9.26 3.39 -3.75
CA ILE A 174 -10.23 4.39 -4.22
C ILE A 174 -10.79 3.99 -5.59
N GLN A 175 -9.94 3.55 -6.52
CA GLN A 175 -10.38 3.18 -7.87
C GLN A 175 -11.22 1.92 -7.88
N VAL A 176 -10.88 0.93 -7.04
CA VAL A 176 -11.68 -0.28 -6.83
C VAL A 176 -13.03 0.08 -6.20
N TRP A 177 -13.06 0.96 -5.19
CA TRP A 177 -14.33 1.42 -4.61
C TRP A 177 -15.23 2.12 -5.64
N ARG A 178 -14.64 2.94 -6.52
CA ARG A 178 -15.37 3.70 -7.54
C ARG A 178 -15.89 2.84 -8.70
N HIS A 179 -15.12 1.85 -9.15
CA HIS A 179 -15.41 1.07 -10.37
C HIS A 179 -15.91 -0.35 -10.09
N VAL A 180 -15.66 -0.87 -8.90
CA VAL A 180 -15.92 -2.25 -8.52
C VAL A 180 -16.69 -2.28 -7.20
N PRO A 181 -17.92 -1.73 -7.16
CA PRO A 181 -18.75 -1.83 -5.97
C PRO A 181 -19.07 -3.30 -5.69
N VAL A 182 -19.02 -3.67 -4.40
CA VAL A 182 -19.45 -4.99 -3.96
C VAL A 182 -20.95 -5.06 -4.15
N ALA A 183 -21.44 -6.00 -4.96
CA ALA A 183 -22.86 -6.29 -5.03
C ALA A 183 -23.29 -6.85 -3.67
N PHE A 184 -23.89 -6.02 -2.83
CA PHE A 184 -24.71 -6.55 -1.75
C PHE A 184 -25.84 -7.30 -2.44
N ALA A 185 -25.85 -8.61 -2.31
CA ALA A 185 -26.99 -9.42 -2.66
C ALA A 185 -28.14 -8.98 -1.74
N GLU A 186 -28.89 -7.98 -2.17
CA GLU A 186 -30.22 -7.73 -1.66
C GLU A 186 -31.05 -8.90 -2.16
N GLN A 187 -31.03 -9.99 -1.39
CA GLN A 187 -32.10 -10.98 -1.45
C GLN A 187 -33.35 -10.24 -0.99
N VAL A 188 -34.02 -9.54 -1.93
CA VAL A 188 -35.44 -9.23 -1.77
C VAL A 188 -36.11 -10.60 -1.73
N PRO A 189 -36.63 -11.07 -0.57
CA PRO A 189 -37.37 -12.31 -0.53
C PRO A 189 -38.54 -12.14 -1.49
N GLY A 190 -38.62 -13.03 -2.47
CA GLY A 190 -39.64 -12.98 -3.50
C GLY A 190 -41.00 -12.75 -2.85
N THR A 191 -41.69 -11.71 -3.30
CA THR A 191 -43.12 -11.59 -3.10
C THR A 191 -43.72 -12.81 -3.81
N GLU A 192 -43.98 -13.88 -3.06
CA GLU A 192 -44.83 -14.98 -3.52
C GLU A 192 -46.18 -14.37 -3.87
N ARG A 193 -46.37 -14.03 -5.15
CA ARG A 193 -47.72 -13.85 -5.69
C ARG A 193 -48.33 -15.24 -5.77
N THR A 194 -49.02 -15.64 -4.71
CA THR A 194 -49.95 -16.77 -4.77
C THR A 194 -50.94 -16.48 -5.89
N PRO A 195 -51.11 -17.37 -6.89
CA PRO A 195 -52.20 -17.25 -7.84
C PRO A 195 -53.49 -17.53 -7.06
N GLN A 196 -54.35 -16.53 -6.89
CA GLN A 196 -55.74 -16.78 -6.51
C GLN A 196 -56.41 -17.41 -7.74
N THR A 197 -56.48 -18.74 -7.76
CA THR A 197 -57.34 -19.50 -8.66
C THR A 197 -58.66 -19.79 -7.96
N ALA A 198 -59.73 -19.35 -8.63
CA ALA A 198 -61.17 -19.67 -8.48
C ALA A 198 -61.88 -19.22 -7.20
#